data_AF-A0A967I9A2-F1
#
_entry.id   AF-A0A967I9A2-F1
#
_cell.length_a   1.000
_cell.length_b   1.000
_cell.length_c   1.000
_cell.angle_alpha   90.00
_cell.angle_beta   90.00
_cell.angle_gamma   90.00
#
_symmetry.space_group_name_H-M   'P 1'
#
loop_
_entity.id
_entity.type
_entity.pdbx_description
1 polymer ?
#
loop_
_entity_poly.entity_id
_entity_poly.type
_entity_poly.pdbx_seq_one_letter_code
_entity_poly.pdbx_strand_id
1 'polypeptide(L)' 'FSLIFFALTITASLAGEHLVKGLIAGAVGLLVATVGEDPINGVDRMTFGVEPLEQGFAFLP' A
#
# COMPACT_ATOMS: atom_id res chain seq x y z
N PHE A 1 7.07 10.12 13.12
CA PHE A 1 6.24 11.32 12.85
C PHE A 1 6.73 12.06 11.60
N SER A 2 7.96 12.58 11.58
CA SER A 2 8.50 13.34 10.43
C SER A 2 8.59 12.53 9.11
N LEU A 3 8.77 11.21 9.19
CA LEU A 3 8.81 10.33 8.02
C LEU A 3 7.50 10.33 7.23
N ILE A 4 6.36 10.47 7.91
CA ILE A 4 5.03 10.50 7.28
C ILE A 4 4.87 11.79 6.47
N PHE A 5 5.29 12.93 7.03
CA PHE A 5 5.29 14.21 6.29
C PHE A 5 6.24 14.18 5.10
N PHE A 6 7.42 13.58 5.25
CA PHE A 6 8.36 13.42 4.16
C PHE A 6 7.78 12.56 3.03
N ALA A 7 7.17 11.42 3.36
CA ALA A 7 6.49 10.55 2.39
C ALA A 7 5.35 11.28 1.67
N LEU A 8 4.45 11.95 2.41
CA LEU A 8 3.36 12.74 1.85
C LEU A 8 3.86 13.86 0.91
N THR A 9 4.97 14.51 1.26
CA THR A 9 5.58 15.56 0.42
C THR A 9 6.12 15.00 -0.89
N ILE A 10 6.74 13.81 -0.86
CA ILE A 10 7.20 13.12 -2.08
C ILE A 10 6.00 12.70 -2.94
N THR A 11 4.95 12.13 -2.34
CA THR A 11 3.73 11.75 -3.06
C THR A 11 3.06 12.97 -3.70
N ALA A 12 2.98 14.09 -2.99
CA ALA A 12 2.43 15.34 -3.53
C ALA A 12 3.30 15.89 -4.67
N SER A 13 4.63 15.82 -4.54
CA SER A 13 5.58 16.20 -5.60
C SER A 13 5.43 15.34 -6.86
N LEU A 14 5.24 14.02 -6.69
CA LEU A 14 5.10 13.08 -7.80
C LEU A 14 3.72 13.17 -8.50
N ALA A 15 2.68 13.62 -7.80
CA ALA A 15 1.32 13.72 -8.34
C ALA A 15 1.17 14.85 -9.39
N GLY A 16 2.15 15.75 -9.52
CA GLY A 16 2.22 16.77 -10.57
C GLY A 16 0.97 17.65 -10.66
N GLU A 17 0.46 17.85 -11.89
CA GLU A 17 -0.73 18.66 -12.16
C GLU A 17 -2.04 18.04 -11.64
N HIS A 18 -2.02 16.77 -11.25
CA HIS A 18 -3.23 16.01 -10.87
C HIS A 18 -3.11 15.38 -9.49
N LEU A 19 -3.02 16.25 -8.47
CA LEU A 19 -2.91 15.87 -7.07
C LEU A 19 -4.01 14.91 -6.61
N VAL A 20 -5.25 15.10 -7.07
CA VAL A 20 -6.38 14.21 -6.78
C VAL A 20 -6.17 12.80 -7.33
N LYS A 21 -5.65 12.67 -8.56
CA LYS A 21 -5.36 11.36 -9.15
C LYS A 21 -4.24 10.64 -8.38
N GLY A 22 -3.22 11.38 -7.94
CA GLY A 22 -2.14 10.85 -7.12
C GLY A 22 -2.63 10.37 -5.74
N LEU A 23 -3.54 11.11 -5.11
CA LEU A 23 -4.11 10.75 -3.82
C LEU A 23 -5.02 9.51 -3.91
N ILE A 24 -5.81 9.39 -4.98
CA ILE A 24 -6.60 8.18 -5.28
C ILE A 24 -5.69 6.99 -5.53
N ALA A 25 -4.65 7.15 -6.35
CA ALA A 25 -3.68 6.08 -6.62
C ALA A 25 -2.96 5.62 -5.34
N GLY A 26 -2.58 6.56 -4.47
CA GLY A 26 -1.98 6.27 -3.17
C GLY A 26 -2.95 5.55 -2.22
N ALA A 27 -4.21 5.98 -2.17
CA ALA A 27 -5.23 5.32 -1.35
C ALA A 27 -5.53 3.90 -1.83
N VAL A 28 -5.63 3.69 -3.14
CA VAL A 28 -5.81 2.36 -3.73
C VAL A 28 -4.58 1.48 -3.46
N GLY A 29 -3.37 2.00 -3.65
CA GLY A 29 -2.14 1.28 -3.33
C GLY A 29 -2.05 0.89 -1.86
N LEU A 30 -2.48 1.78 -0.95
CA LEU A 30 -2.52 1.49 0.48
C LEU A 30 -3.52 0.37 0.81
N LEU A 31 -4.72 0.39 0.22
CA LEU A 31 -5.71 -0.68 0.39
C LEU A 31 -5.18 -2.03 -0.11
N VAL A 32 -4.55 -2.04 -1.28
CA VAL A 32 -3.95 -3.25 -1.85
C VAL A 32 -2.79 -3.76 -0.97
N ALA A 33 -2.00 -2.87 -0.39
CA ALA A 33 -0.91 -3.23 0.53
C ALA A 33 -1.39 -3.81 1.87
N THR A 34 -2.68 -3.72 2.20
CA THR A 34 -3.25 -4.38 3.38
C THR A 34 -3.59 -5.86 3.17
N VAL A 35 -3.48 -6.36 1.93
CA VAL A 35 -3.70 -7.77 1.58
C VAL A 35 -2.43 -8.57 1.88
N GLY A 36 -2.58 -9.64 2.66
CA GLY A 36 -1.48 -10.54 3.05
C GLY A 36 -1.57 -11.03 4.49
N GLU A 37 -0.60 -11.85 4.88
CA GLU A 37 -0.48 -12.37 6.23
C GLU A 37 -0.01 -11.30 7.22
N ASP A 38 -0.69 -11.19 8.36
CA ASP A 38 -0.26 -10.34 9.48
C ASP A 38 1.04 -10.91 10.10
N PRO A 39 2.19 -10.23 10.02
CA PRO A 39 3.49 -10.79 10.43
C PRO A 39 3.62 -11.03 11.94
N ILE A 40 2.70 -10.50 12.75
CA ILE A 40 2.68 -10.71 14.20
C ILE A 40 1.79 -11.89 14.58
N ASN A 41 0.65 -12.04 13.90
CA ASN A 41 -0.39 -12.97 14.30
C ASN A 41 -0.52 -14.20 13.37
N GLY A 42 0.13 -14.19 12.19
CA GLY A 42 0.05 -15.26 11.19
C GLY A 42 -1.36 -15.43 10.62
N VAL A 43 -2.18 -14.38 10.66
CA VAL A 43 -3.57 -14.42 10.17
C VAL A 43 -3.66 -13.72 8.84
N ASP A 44 -4.21 -14.43 7.88
CA ASP A 44 -4.51 -13.94 6.54
C ASP A 44 -5.54 -12.81 6.55
N ARG A 45 -5.15 -11.65 5.99
CA ARG A 45 -6.05 -10.52 5.79
C ARG A 45 -6.31 -10.31 4.32
N MET A 46 -7.59 -10.37 3.95
CA MET A 46 -8.07 -10.14 2.57
C MET A 46 -7.51 -11.11 1.53
N THR A 47 -7.11 -12.32 1.96
CA THR A 47 -6.47 -13.33 1.13
C THR A 47 -7.46 -14.23 0.38
N PHE A 48 -8.74 -14.25 0.79
CA PHE A 48 -9.85 -14.99 0.15
C PHE A 48 -9.58 -16.47 -0.21
N GLY A 49 -8.58 -17.11 0.41
CA GLY A 49 -8.22 -18.50 0.18
C GLY A 49 -7.35 -18.76 -1.06
N VAL A 50 -6.63 -17.76 -1.57
CA VAL A 50 -5.64 -17.93 -2.65
C VAL A 50 -4.22 -17.82 -2.09
N GLU A 51 -3.46 -18.93 -2.11
CA GLU A 51 -2.06 -19.01 -1.64
C GLU A 51 -1.15 -17.82 -2.06
N PRO A 52 -1.13 -17.36 -3.33
CA PRO A 52 -0.23 -16.27 -3.71
C PRO A 52 -0.57 -14.93 -3.07
N LEU A 53 -1.77 -14.75 -2.51
CA LEU A 53 -2.10 -13.55 -1.75
C LEU A 53 -1.67 -13.67 -0.27
N GLU A 54 -1.40 -14.88 0.26
CA GLU A 54 -0.97 -15.08 1.66
C GLU A 54 0.36 -14.37 1.91
N GLN A 55 1.26 -14.46 0.93
CA GLN A 55 2.54 -13.74 0.94
C GLN A 55 2.41 -12.24 0.63
N GLY A 56 1.19 -11.75 0.36
CA GLY A 56 0.91 -10.39 -0.04
C GLY A 56 1.44 -10.05 -1.44
N PHE A 57 1.44 -8.76 -1.77
CA PHE A 57 1.95 -8.30 -3.06
C PHE A 57 3.48 -8.14 -3.03
N ALA A 58 4.18 -8.88 -3.90
CA ALA A 58 5.61 -8.71 -4.13
C ALA A 58 5.89 -7.29 -4.64
N PHE A 59 6.54 -6.46 -3.81
CA PHE A 59 6.68 -5.03 -4.09
C PHE A 59 7.72 -4.68 -5.16
N LEU A 60 8.54 -5.66 -5.58
CA LEU A 60 9.55 -5.73 -6.66
C LEU A 60 10.31 -7.07 -6.42
N PRO A 61 11.06 -7.63 -7.39
CA PRO A 61 11.99 -8.73 -7.07
C PRO A 61 13.05 -8.32 -6.03
#